data_AF-A0A7K1ZMW6-F1
#
_entry.id   AF-A0A7K1ZMW6-F1
#
_cell.length_a   1.000
_cell.length_b   1.000
_cell.length_c   1.000
_cell.angle_alpha   90.00
_cell.angle_beta   90.00
_cell.angle_gamma   90.00
#
_symmetry.space_group_name_H-M   'P 1'
#
loop_
_entity.id
_entity.type
_entity.pdbx_description
1 polymer ?
#
loop_
_entity_poly.entity_id
_entity_poly.type
_entity_poly.pdbx_seq_one_letter_code
_entity_poly.pdbx_strand_id
1 'polypeptide(L)'
;MLLVTNRRWTVFLFAGLIVLAGCRTYGDSEDEIAESLSVTVQQIAAEASAMETEADRLAEAAATDPELSAFSDRMRVIASEYMAVAQRQQELINEVLAIEDNVLTNWVGRGRYGVLHRAFGALISERELAQAKRQSLSKDLGIYLGHTRRARVPEEGRFQIRPHHYNRPHNAIDLKDLLADIESVSVP
;
A
#
# COMPACT_ATOMS: atom_id res chain seq x y z
N MET A 1 15.37 46.28 49.47
CA MET A 1 15.79 45.52 48.27
C MET A 1 14.53 45.08 47.54
N LEU A 2 13.93 46.00 46.77
CA LEU A 2 12.64 45.79 46.08
C LEU A 2 12.93 45.25 44.68
N LEU A 3 12.67 43.96 44.45
CA LEU A 3 12.57 43.40 43.12
C LEU A 3 11.34 44.01 42.45
N VAL A 4 11.55 45.10 41.71
CA VAL A 4 10.58 45.62 40.74
C VAL A 4 10.56 44.63 39.58
N THR A 5 9.81 43.54 39.74
CA THR A 5 9.55 42.57 38.69
C THR A 5 8.68 43.25 37.65
N ASN A 6 9.35 43.65 36.57
CA ASN A 6 8.75 44.34 35.45
C ASN A 6 7.81 43.36 34.72
N ARG A 7 6.53 43.33 35.11
CA ARG A 7 5.47 42.41 34.62
C ARG A 7 5.35 42.35 33.10
N ARG A 8 5.87 43.34 32.38
CA ARG A 8 5.92 43.36 30.91
C ARG A 8 7.00 42.42 30.35
N TRP A 9 8.15 42.31 31.02
CA TRP A 9 9.26 41.45 30.59
C TRP A 9 8.94 39.96 30.68
N THR A 10 8.19 39.55 31.70
CA THR A 10 7.77 38.15 31.84
C THR A 10 6.80 37.73 30.73
N VAL A 11 5.92 38.63 30.28
CA VAL A 11 5.00 38.36 29.15
C VAL A 11 5.76 38.22 27.84
N PHE A 12 6.76 39.07 27.57
CA PHE A 12 7.59 38.94 26.36
C PHE A 12 8.44 37.67 26.36
N LEU A 13 9.00 37.28 27.52
CA LEU A 13 9.74 36.02 27.64
C LEU A 13 8.84 34.81 27.40
N PHE A 14 7.64 34.77 27.98
CA PHE A 14 6.70 33.67 27.74
C PHE A 14 6.18 33.64 26.30
N ALA A 15 5.89 34.79 25.70
CA ALA A 15 5.49 34.85 24.28
C ALA A 15 6.63 34.38 23.37
N GLY A 16 7.88 34.78 23.63
CA GLY A 16 9.06 34.28 22.91
C GLY A 16 9.25 32.77 23.08
N LEU A 17 9.04 32.25 24.28
CA LEU A 17 9.13 30.81 24.57
C LEU A 17 8.00 30.01 23.91
N ILE A 18 6.78 30.55 23.83
CA ILE A 18 5.65 29.93 23.12
C ILE A 18 5.86 29.96 21.60
N VAL A 19 6.45 31.03 21.04
CA VAL A 19 6.79 31.10 19.62
C VAL A 19 7.95 30.14 19.28
N LEU A 20 8.98 30.06 20.14
CA LEU A 20 10.10 29.13 19.94
C LEU A 20 9.71 27.66 20.18
N ALA A 21 8.84 27.38 21.15
CA ALA A 21 8.32 26.04 21.38
C ALA A 21 7.30 25.64 20.29
N GLY A 22 6.42 26.56 19.88
CA GLY A 22 5.41 26.33 18.85
C GLY A 22 5.99 26.13 17.44
N CYS A 23 7.17 26.67 17.14
CA CYS A 23 7.84 26.46 15.84
C CYS A 23 8.53 25.10 15.68
N ARG A 24 8.60 24.24 16.72
CA ARG A 24 9.28 22.94 16.62
C ARG A 24 8.37 21.73 16.85
N THR A 25 7.11 21.94 17.25
CA THR A 25 6.21 20.84 17.68
C THR A 25 5.20 20.40 16.62
N TYR A 26 5.20 21.02 15.43
CA TYR A 26 4.35 20.61 14.32
C TYR A 26 5.14 20.69 13.02
N GLY A 27 5.57 19.55 12.50
CA GLY A 27 6.18 19.46 11.19
C GLY A 27 7.18 18.34 11.16
N ASP A 28 6.76 17.16 10.71
CA ASP A 28 7.69 16.30 9.98
C ASP A 28 8.43 17.19 9.00
N SER A 29 9.76 17.12 9.04
CA SER A 29 10.56 17.91 8.12
C SER A 29 10.25 17.50 6.68
N GLU A 30 10.39 18.43 5.72
CA GLU A 30 10.17 18.09 4.30
C GLU A 30 11.03 16.89 3.86
N ASP A 31 12.22 16.78 4.43
CA ASP A 31 13.16 15.69 4.19
C ASP A 31 12.62 14.35 4.74
N GLU A 32 11.99 14.35 5.91
CA GLU A 32 11.36 13.18 6.52
C GLU A 32 10.15 12.69 5.71
N ILE A 33 9.34 13.61 5.19
CA ILE A 33 8.24 13.25 4.28
C ILE A 33 8.79 12.70 2.96
N ALA A 34 9.82 13.31 2.39
CA ALA A 34 10.44 12.84 1.16
C ALA A 34 11.07 11.45 1.34
N GLU A 35 11.71 11.18 2.48
CA GLU A 35 12.24 9.86 2.83
C GLU A 35 11.12 8.83 2.97
N SER A 36 10.08 9.14 3.74
CA SER A 36 8.91 8.27 3.92
C SER A 36 8.21 7.94 2.60
N LEU A 37 8.08 8.94 1.72
CA LEU A 37 7.50 8.78 0.39
C LEU A 37 8.38 7.86 -0.47
N SER A 38 9.71 8.05 -0.43
CA SER A 38 10.66 7.20 -1.15
C SER A 38 10.64 5.74 -0.67
N VAL A 39 10.59 5.53 0.65
CA VAL A 39 10.44 4.19 1.25
C VAL A 39 9.12 3.54 0.80
N THR A 40 8.03 4.30 0.78
CA THR A 40 6.72 3.78 0.36
C THR A 40 6.72 3.40 -1.11
N VAL A 41 7.34 4.20 -1.98
CA VAL A 41 7.54 3.86 -3.40
C VAL A 41 8.32 2.55 -3.57
N GLN A 42 9.39 2.36 -2.81
CA GLN A 42 10.16 1.11 -2.83
C GLN A 42 9.34 -0.09 -2.36
N GLN A 43 8.51 0.07 -1.33
CA GLN A 43 7.58 -0.98 -0.88
C GLN A 43 6.58 -1.37 -1.97
N ILE A 44 6.01 -0.39 -2.67
CA ILE A 44 5.07 -0.65 -3.79
C ILE A 44 5.79 -1.40 -4.92
N ALA A 45 7.01 -1.00 -5.28
CA ALA A 45 7.79 -1.69 -6.29
C ALA A 45 8.09 -3.15 -5.89
N ALA A 46 8.44 -3.39 -4.63
CA ALA A 46 8.64 -4.74 -4.11
C ALA A 46 7.34 -5.57 -4.10
N GLU A 47 6.21 -4.97 -3.70
CA GLU A 47 4.89 -5.61 -3.77
C GLU A 47 4.50 -5.97 -5.21
N ALA A 48 4.75 -5.08 -6.18
CA ALA A 48 4.51 -5.32 -7.60
C ALA A 48 5.38 -6.47 -8.13
N SER A 49 6.67 -6.50 -7.78
CA SER A 49 7.57 -7.60 -8.15
C SER A 49 7.14 -8.94 -7.57
N ALA A 50 6.60 -8.95 -6.34
CA ALA A 50 6.04 -10.15 -5.74
C ALA A 50 4.78 -10.62 -6.49
N MET A 51 3.91 -9.69 -6.92
CA MET A 51 2.73 -10.02 -7.74
C MET A 51 3.10 -10.60 -9.11
N GLU A 52 4.15 -10.10 -9.76
CA GLU A 52 4.69 -10.69 -11.00
C GLU A 52 5.15 -12.14 -10.77
N THR A 53 5.86 -12.39 -9.67
CA THR A 53 6.31 -13.75 -9.31
C THR A 53 5.11 -14.67 -9.06
N GLU A 54 4.04 -14.17 -8.42
CA GLU A 54 2.79 -14.91 -8.23
C GLU A 54 2.08 -15.18 -9.55
N ALA A 55 2.10 -14.23 -10.49
CA ALA A 55 1.55 -14.40 -11.82
C ALA A 55 2.32 -15.46 -12.62
N ASP A 56 3.64 -15.50 -12.52
CA ASP A 56 4.47 -16.52 -13.17
C ASP A 56 4.12 -17.92 -12.68
N ARG A 57 3.93 -18.09 -11.36
CA ARG A 57 3.47 -19.38 -10.80
C ARG A 57 2.08 -19.78 -11.30
N LEU A 58 1.16 -18.82 -11.42
CA LEU A 58 -0.17 -19.08 -12.00
C LEU A 58 -0.07 -19.47 -13.49
N ALA A 59 0.86 -18.88 -14.23
CA ALA A 59 1.11 -19.22 -15.63
C ALA A 59 1.72 -20.63 -15.77
N GLU A 60 2.63 -21.01 -14.87
CA GLU A 60 3.17 -22.37 -14.81
C GLU A 60 2.07 -23.39 -14.48
N ALA A 61 1.24 -23.09 -13.48
CA ALA A 61 0.09 -23.92 -13.11
C ALA A 61 -0.95 -24.02 -14.25
N ALA A 62 -1.00 -23.04 -15.14
CA ALA A 62 -1.90 -23.06 -16.30
C ALA A 62 -1.60 -24.17 -17.30
N ALA A 63 -0.42 -24.80 -17.23
CA ALA A 63 -0.13 -26.03 -17.98
C ALA A 63 -1.07 -27.19 -17.59
N THR A 64 -1.54 -27.20 -16.33
CA THR A 64 -2.46 -28.22 -15.81
C THR A 64 -3.91 -27.75 -15.84
N ASP A 65 -4.14 -26.45 -15.65
CA ASP A 65 -5.47 -25.84 -15.63
C ASP A 65 -5.49 -24.53 -16.45
N PRO A 66 -5.90 -24.58 -17.72
CA PRO A 66 -5.85 -23.42 -18.62
C PRO A 66 -6.59 -22.18 -18.10
N GLU A 67 -7.58 -22.32 -17.22
CA GLU A 67 -8.32 -21.17 -16.68
C GLU A 67 -7.47 -20.32 -15.72
N LEU A 68 -6.39 -20.89 -15.15
CA LEU A 68 -5.42 -20.14 -14.34
C LEU A 68 -4.62 -19.10 -15.14
N SER A 69 -4.52 -19.27 -16.47
CA SER A 69 -3.86 -18.27 -17.34
C SER A 69 -4.54 -16.91 -17.25
N ALA A 70 -5.88 -16.88 -17.19
CA ALA A 70 -6.63 -15.63 -17.06
C ALA A 70 -6.39 -14.93 -15.70
N PHE A 71 -6.14 -15.70 -14.64
CA PHE A 71 -5.78 -15.14 -13.33
C PHE A 71 -4.35 -14.60 -13.34
N SER A 72 -3.42 -15.30 -13.99
CA SER A 72 -2.05 -14.82 -14.22
C SER A 72 -2.04 -13.48 -14.96
N ASP A 73 -2.74 -13.39 -16.09
CA ASP A 73 -2.81 -12.16 -16.90
C ASP A 73 -3.38 -10.98 -16.09
N ARG A 74 -4.45 -11.21 -15.32
CA ARG A 74 -5.01 -10.18 -14.44
C ARG A 74 -4.04 -9.74 -13.35
N MET A 75 -3.29 -10.68 -12.76
CA MET A 75 -2.29 -10.36 -11.75
C MET A 75 -1.15 -9.51 -12.34
N ARG A 76 -0.67 -9.83 -13.54
CA ARG A 76 0.34 -9.01 -14.26
C ARG A 76 -0.17 -7.61 -14.57
N VAL A 77 -1.43 -7.47 -14.99
CA VAL A 77 -2.03 -6.16 -15.20
C VAL A 77 -2.00 -5.34 -13.91
N ILE A 78 -2.44 -5.92 -12.78
CA ILE A 78 -2.41 -5.24 -11.48
C ILE A 78 -0.96 -4.86 -11.09
N ALA A 79 -0.01 -5.77 -11.24
CA ALA A 79 1.39 -5.52 -10.93
C ALA A 79 1.98 -4.38 -11.77
N SER A 80 1.69 -4.37 -13.08
CA SER A 80 2.14 -3.32 -14.00
C SER A 80 1.55 -1.95 -13.69
N GLU A 81 0.26 -1.87 -13.33
CA GLU A 81 -0.39 -0.64 -12.89
C GLU A 81 0.30 -0.09 -11.63
N TYR A 82 0.68 -0.99 -10.73
CA TYR A 82 1.31 -0.66 -9.46
C TYR A 82 2.75 -0.16 -9.62
N MET A 83 3.51 -0.80 -10.51
CA MET A 83 4.85 -0.35 -10.87
C MET A 83 4.81 1.02 -11.56
N ALA A 84 3.83 1.25 -12.44
CA ALA A 84 3.65 2.54 -13.10
C ALA A 84 3.31 3.67 -12.10
N VAL A 85 2.49 3.38 -11.08
CA VAL A 85 2.24 4.31 -9.97
C VAL A 85 3.54 4.64 -9.24
N ALA A 86 4.31 3.63 -8.83
CA ALA A 86 5.58 3.83 -8.13
C ALA A 86 6.55 4.70 -8.94
N GLN A 87 6.68 4.47 -10.24
CA GLN A 87 7.53 5.25 -11.13
C GLN A 87 7.09 6.73 -11.21
N ARG A 88 5.80 7.00 -11.47
CA ARG A 88 5.28 8.38 -11.52
C ARG A 88 5.51 9.14 -10.23
N GLN A 89 5.38 8.45 -9.10
CA GLN A 89 5.53 9.07 -7.78
C GLN A 89 7.01 9.32 -7.46
N GLN A 90 7.91 8.42 -7.87
CA GLN A 90 9.35 8.66 -7.79
C GLN A 90 9.80 9.86 -8.65
N GLU A 91 9.27 9.97 -9.87
CA GLU A 91 9.54 11.11 -10.75
C GLU A 91 9.09 12.43 -10.10
N LEU A 92 7.90 12.44 -9.51
CA LEU A 92 7.38 13.60 -8.80
C LEU A 92 8.23 13.95 -7.57
N ILE A 93 8.69 12.97 -6.79
CA ILE A 93 9.63 13.21 -5.68
C ILE A 93 10.89 13.90 -6.20
N ASN A 94 11.48 13.36 -7.28
CA ASN A 94 12.72 13.90 -7.85
C ASN A 94 12.52 15.32 -8.38
N GLU A 95 11.40 15.59 -9.06
CA GLU A 95 11.04 16.93 -9.54
C GLU A 95 10.91 17.92 -8.38
N VAL A 96 10.21 17.52 -7.31
CA VAL A 96 9.94 18.37 -6.14
C VAL A 96 11.21 18.63 -5.32
N LEU A 97 12.11 17.65 -5.21
CA LEU A 97 13.41 17.82 -4.58
C LEU A 97 14.36 18.71 -5.39
N ALA A 98 14.18 18.77 -6.72
CA ALA A 98 14.95 19.65 -7.60
C ALA A 98 14.50 21.12 -7.57
N ILE A 99 13.35 21.44 -6.96
CA ILE A 99 12.90 22.82 -6.79
C ILE A 99 13.82 23.51 -5.77
N GLU A 100 14.62 24.48 -6.24
CA GLU A 100 15.39 25.35 -5.34
C GLU A 100 14.46 26.13 -4.42
N ASP A 101 14.72 25.99 -3.12
CA ASP A 101 13.94 26.60 -2.07
C ASP A 101 14.25 28.11 -2.01
N ASN A 102 13.45 28.91 -2.71
CA ASN A 102 13.56 30.36 -2.69
C ASN A 102 12.38 30.99 -1.94
N VAL A 103 12.61 32.15 -1.31
CA VAL A 103 11.64 32.79 -0.41
C VAL A 103 10.29 33.06 -1.10
N LEU A 104 10.30 33.22 -2.42
CA LEU A 104 9.11 33.41 -3.25
C LEU A 104 8.28 32.12 -3.44
N THR A 105 8.90 30.95 -3.64
CA THR A 105 8.16 29.67 -3.77
C THR A 105 7.45 29.28 -2.48
N ASN A 106 8.05 29.57 -1.32
CA ASN A 106 7.41 29.34 -0.02
C ASN A 106 6.26 30.30 0.28
N TRP A 107 6.32 31.55 -0.21
CA TRP A 107 5.27 32.55 0.03
C TRP A 107 4.00 32.35 -0.82
N VAL A 108 4.11 31.72 -1.99
CA VAL A 108 3.00 31.53 -2.95
C VAL A 108 2.13 30.28 -2.64
N GLY A 109 2.40 29.58 -1.53
CA GLY A 109 1.56 28.45 -1.09
C GLY A 109 1.72 27.17 -1.93
N ARG A 110 2.74 27.12 -2.81
CA ARG A 110 3.25 25.90 -3.44
C ARG A 110 4.61 25.52 -2.83
N GLY A 111 4.70 25.59 -1.50
CA GLY A 111 5.87 25.09 -0.79
C GLY A 111 6.07 23.60 -1.07
N ARG A 112 7.33 23.17 -1.08
CA ARG A 112 7.77 21.80 -1.34
C ARG A 112 6.99 20.79 -0.47
N TYR A 113 6.81 21.11 0.81
CA TYR A 113 5.93 20.39 1.74
C TYR A 113 4.52 20.08 1.21
N GLY A 114 3.81 21.07 0.68
CA GLY A 114 2.41 20.92 0.27
C GLY A 114 2.24 20.07 -0.99
N VAL A 115 3.27 19.98 -1.82
CA VAL A 115 3.31 19.06 -2.97
C VAL A 115 3.61 17.64 -2.48
N LEU A 116 4.64 17.47 -1.64
CA LEU A 116 5.01 16.17 -1.05
C LEU A 116 3.85 15.55 -0.26
N HIS A 117 3.15 16.33 0.56
CA HIS A 117 2.05 15.81 1.37
C HIS A 117 0.86 15.33 0.52
N ARG A 118 0.53 16.06 -0.56
CA ARG A 118 -0.51 15.63 -1.52
C ARG A 118 -0.10 14.38 -2.29
N ALA A 119 1.17 14.30 -2.71
CA ALA A 119 1.72 13.12 -3.34
C ALA A 119 1.66 11.90 -2.41
N PHE A 120 2.00 12.09 -1.13
CA PHE A 120 1.90 11.05 -0.11
C PHE A 120 0.46 10.54 0.07
N GLY A 121 -0.52 11.44 0.18
CA GLY A 121 -1.93 11.06 0.25
C GLY A 121 -2.41 10.30 -0.99
N ALA A 122 -2.02 10.76 -2.18
CA ALA A 122 -2.32 10.07 -3.44
C ALA A 122 -1.70 8.67 -3.47
N LEU A 123 -0.42 8.55 -3.11
CA LEU A 123 0.32 7.28 -3.07
C LEU A 123 -0.34 6.25 -2.16
N ILE A 124 -0.75 6.65 -0.96
CA ILE A 124 -1.46 5.75 -0.03
C ILE A 124 -2.78 5.28 -0.64
N SER A 125 -3.57 6.18 -1.22
CA SER A 125 -4.85 5.80 -1.83
C SER A 125 -4.67 4.85 -3.03
N GLU A 126 -3.64 5.06 -3.84
CA GLU A 126 -3.31 4.17 -4.96
C GLU A 126 -2.82 2.80 -4.45
N ARG A 127 -2.04 2.79 -3.36
CA ARG A 127 -1.62 1.57 -2.64
C ARG A 127 -2.82 0.74 -2.19
N GLU A 128 -3.72 1.36 -1.44
CA GLU A 128 -4.92 0.69 -0.91
C GLU A 128 -5.81 0.14 -2.03
N LEU A 129 -5.98 0.89 -3.12
CA LEU A 129 -6.79 0.46 -4.26
C LEU A 129 -6.21 -0.81 -4.91
N ALA A 130 -4.90 -0.87 -5.13
CA ALA A 130 -4.30 -2.07 -5.73
C ALA A 130 -4.30 -3.25 -4.78
N GLN A 131 -4.08 -3.03 -3.47
CA GLN A 131 -4.24 -4.08 -2.46
C GLN A 131 -5.66 -4.65 -2.47
N ALA A 132 -6.68 -3.79 -2.60
CA ALA A 132 -8.06 -4.23 -2.75
C ALA A 132 -8.28 -5.05 -4.04
N LYS A 133 -7.71 -4.61 -5.18
CA LYS A 133 -7.75 -5.37 -6.44
C LYS A 133 -7.11 -6.76 -6.29
N ARG A 134 -5.93 -6.84 -5.68
CA ARG A 134 -5.23 -8.10 -5.41
C ARG A 134 -6.04 -9.02 -4.49
N GLN A 135 -6.60 -8.49 -3.41
CA GLN A 135 -7.44 -9.26 -2.49
C GLN A 135 -8.70 -9.80 -3.20
N SER A 136 -9.32 -8.99 -4.06
CA SER A 136 -10.45 -9.45 -4.88
C SER A 136 -10.04 -10.60 -5.80
N LEU A 137 -8.89 -10.47 -6.49
CA LEU A 137 -8.39 -11.52 -7.38
C LEU A 137 -8.05 -12.82 -6.61
N SER A 138 -7.44 -12.70 -5.43
CA SER A 138 -7.18 -13.85 -4.54
C SER A 138 -8.48 -14.54 -4.12
N LYS A 139 -9.51 -13.76 -3.76
CA LYS A 139 -10.82 -14.30 -3.41
C LYS A 139 -11.45 -15.05 -4.58
N ASP A 140 -11.39 -14.49 -5.79
CA ASP A 140 -11.93 -15.14 -6.98
C ASP A 140 -11.18 -16.44 -7.31
N LEU A 141 -9.85 -16.44 -7.18
CA LEU A 141 -9.02 -17.63 -7.32
C LEU A 141 -9.39 -18.70 -6.26
N GLY A 142 -9.56 -18.30 -4.99
CA GLY A 142 -9.96 -19.22 -3.93
C GLY A 142 -11.35 -19.82 -4.14
N ILE A 143 -12.30 -19.04 -4.69
CA ILE A 143 -13.61 -19.54 -5.11
C ILE A 143 -13.44 -20.55 -6.25
N TYR A 144 -12.66 -20.19 -7.26
CA TYR A 144 -12.39 -21.02 -8.43
C TYR A 144 -11.82 -22.40 -8.03
N LEU A 145 -10.70 -22.41 -7.30
CA LEU A 145 -10.05 -23.61 -6.79
C LEU A 145 -10.98 -24.44 -5.89
N GLY A 146 -11.84 -23.76 -5.11
CA GLY A 146 -12.85 -24.43 -4.30
C GLY A 146 -13.95 -25.14 -5.11
N HIS A 147 -14.30 -24.63 -6.30
CA HIS A 147 -15.26 -25.26 -7.20
C HIS A 147 -14.63 -26.42 -7.97
N THR A 148 -13.41 -26.24 -8.50
CA THR A 148 -12.70 -27.30 -9.23
C THR A 148 -12.32 -28.48 -8.31
N ARG A 149 -11.94 -28.23 -7.05
CA ARG A 149 -11.74 -29.30 -6.05
C ARG A 149 -13.01 -30.09 -5.77
N ARG A 150 -14.18 -29.43 -5.63
CA ARG A 150 -15.46 -30.12 -5.38
C ARG A 150 -15.96 -30.90 -6.59
N ALA A 151 -15.61 -30.49 -7.80
CA ALA A 151 -15.99 -31.21 -9.02
C ALA A 151 -15.20 -32.52 -9.21
N ARG A 152 -14.02 -32.68 -8.58
CA ARG A 152 -13.13 -33.84 -8.76
C ARG A 152 -13.47 -35.07 -7.90
N VAL A 153 -14.48 -35.01 -7.01
CA VAL A 153 -14.92 -36.17 -6.22
C VAL A 153 -16.45 -36.24 -6.17
N PRO A 154 -17.12 -37.08 -6.98
CA PRO A 154 -18.45 -37.54 -6.65
C PRO A 154 -18.30 -38.78 -5.75
N GLU A 155 -18.00 -38.58 -4.48
CA GLU A 155 -18.30 -39.61 -3.48
C GLU A 155 -19.63 -39.27 -2.82
N GLU A 156 -20.52 -40.24 -2.95
CA GLU A 156 -21.88 -40.23 -2.47
C GLU A 156 -21.97 -39.80 -0.99
N GLY A 157 -22.90 -38.89 -0.73
CA GLY A 157 -23.48 -38.75 0.61
C GLY A 157 -22.73 -37.81 1.55
N ARG A 158 -23.18 -36.55 1.58
CA ARG A 158 -23.76 -35.86 2.75
C ARG A 158 -23.81 -34.37 2.48
N PHE A 159 -25.00 -33.84 2.21
CA PHE A 159 -25.25 -32.41 2.22
C PHE A 159 -25.10 -31.89 3.66
N GLN A 160 -23.95 -31.27 3.97
CA GLN A 160 -23.81 -30.54 5.22
C GLN A 160 -24.37 -29.13 5.02
N ILE A 161 -25.64 -28.94 5.38
CA ILE A 161 -26.26 -27.62 5.47
C ILE A 161 -25.51 -26.84 6.56
N ARG A 162 -24.73 -25.82 6.17
CA ARG A 162 -24.10 -24.91 7.15
C ARG A 162 -25.06 -23.75 7.45
N PRO A 163 -25.40 -23.51 8.73
CA PRO A 163 -26.23 -22.37 9.11
C PRO A 163 -25.54 -21.04 8.77
N HIS A 164 -26.33 -20.04 8.40
CA HIS A 164 -25.89 -18.72 7.91
C HIS A 164 -25.04 -17.91 8.92
N HIS A 165 -24.94 -18.34 10.19
CA HIS A 165 -24.30 -17.59 11.27
C HIS A 165 -22.84 -17.96 11.55
N TYR A 166 -22.26 -18.92 10.83
CA TYR A 166 -20.81 -19.10 10.88
C TYR A 166 -20.13 -17.99 10.07
N ASN A 167 -19.67 -16.95 10.78
CA ASN A 167 -18.64 -16.06 10.28
C ASN A 167 -17.56 -16.93 9.63
N ARG A 168 -17.36 -16.79 8.32
CA ARG A 168 -16.07 -17.16 7.73
C ARG A 168 -15.05 -16.42 8.58
N PRO A 169 -14.06 -17.09 9.20
CA PRO A 169 -12.92 -16.31 9.65
C PRO A 169 -12.48 -15.52 8.41
N HIS A 170 -12.38 -14.19 8.55
CA HIS A 170 -11.65 -13.35 7.60
C HIS A 170 -10.17 -13.74 7.69
N ASN A 171 -9.86 -15.00 7.44
CA ASN A 171 -8.55 -15.41 7.03
C ASN A 171 -8.53 -14.91 5.59
N ALA A 172 -7.86 -13.78 5.38
CA ALA A 172 -7.36 -13.46 4.05
C ALA A 172 -6.67 -14.74 3.60
N ILE A 173 -7.27 -15.45 2.65
CA ILE A 173 -6.66 -16.63 2.08
C ILE A 173 -5.40 -16.09 1.41
N ASP A 174 -4.26 -16.35 2.03
CA ASP A 174 -2.98 -15.86 1.51
C ASP A 174 -2.77 -16.57 0.17
N LEU A 175 -2.47 -15.79 -0.87
CA LEU A 175 -2.24 -16.35 -2.19
C LEU A 175 -1.08 -17.36 -2.14
N LYS A 176 -0.13 -17.16 -1.22
CA LYS A 176 0.94 -18.13 -0.93
C LYS A 176 0.41 -19.50 -0.52
N ASP A 177 -0.60 -19.54 0.35
CA ASP A 177 -1.20 -20.79 0.80
C ASP A 177 -1.93 -21.49 -0.35
N LEU A 178 -2.61 -20.71 -1.21
CA LEU A 178 -3.26 -21.25 -2.42
C LEU A 178 -2.25 -21.80 -3.43
N LEU A 179 -1.13 -21.11 -3.63
CA LEU A 179 -0.08 -21.53 -4.56
C LEU A 179 0.65 -22.78 -4.06
N ALA A 180 0.96 -22.87 -2.76
CA ALA A 180 1.51 -24.08 -2.15
C ALA A 180 0.56 -25.28 -2.31
N ASP A 181 -0.75 -25.04 -2.21
CA ASP A 181 -1.78 -26.04 -2.43
C ASP A 181 -1.88 -26.50 -3.90
N ILE A 182 -1.48 -25.67 -4.87
CA ILE A 182 -1.40 -26.06 -6.29
C ILE A 182 -0.15 -26.90 -6.54
N GLU A 183 1.00 -26.49 -5.98
CA GLU A 183 2.27 -27.23 -6.11
C GLU A 183 2.14 -28.66 -5.55
N SER A 184 1.48 -28.84 -4.41
CA SER A 184 1.26 -30.17 -3.81
C SER A 184 0.38 -31.13 -4.63
N VAL A 185 -0.43 -30.61 -5.55
CA VAL A 185 -1.30 -31.41 -6.44
C VAL A 185 -0.58 -31.77 -7.75
N SER A 186 0.50 -31.07 -8.09
CA SER A 186 1.28 -31.29 -9.33
C SER A 186 2.37 -32.36 -9.24
N VAL A 187 2.55 -33.03 -8.09
CA VAL A 187 3.54 -34.10 -7.92
C VAL A 187 2.84 -35.47 -8.00
N PRO A 188 3.01 -36.23 -9.10
CA PRO A 188 2.67 -37.65 -9.13
C PRO A 188 3.66 -38.52 -8.35
#